data_AF-A0A3C1LJW6-F1
#
_entry.id   AF-A0A3C1LJW6-F1
#
_cell.length_a   1.000
_cell.length_b   1.000
_cell.length_c   1.000
_cell.angle_alpha   90.00
_cell.angle_beta   90.00
_cell.angle_gamma   90.00
#
_symmetry.space_group_name_H-M   'P 1'
#
loop_
_entity.id
_entity.type
_entity.pdbx_description
1 polymer ?
#
loop_
_entity_poly.entity_id
_entity_poly.type
_entity_poly.pdbx_seq_one_letter_code
_entity_poly.pdbx_strand_id
1 'polypeptide(L)'
;MEVLSEATRNILGLQLPTDPRWVDLAAMRLEDILTDHAYCEQKAATTCISLIQRYSNKTELVYALAPIVTEEWGHFRLVLQELKKRNLTLGPQRKDAYVNGLLTFQQKGGSYEGRFLDQLLTMALIEARSCERFKRLSEGLSDPQ
;
A
#
# COMPACT_ATOMS: atom_id res chain seq x y z
N MET A 1 -2.37 -13.62 -27.56
CA MET A 1 -2.33 -12.74 -26.37
C MET A 1 -3.77 -12.50 -25.97
N GLU A 2 -4.25 -13.21 -24.95
CA GLU A 2 -5.66 -13.12 -24.54
C GLU A 2 -5.97 -11.71 -24.03
N VAL A 3 -6.91 -11.04 -24.70
CA VAL A 3 -7.35 -9.70 -24.34
C VAL A 3 -8.30 -9.85 -23.15
N LEU A 4 -7.78 -9.66 -21.94
CA LEU A 4 -8.59 -9.60 -20.72
C LEU A 4 -9.70 -8.54 -20.89
N SER A 5 -10.92 -8.89 -20.48
CA SER A 5 -12.08 -8.00 -20.56
C SER A 5 -11.88 -6.72 -19.73
N GLU A 6 -12.56 -5.62 -20.10
CA GLU A 6 -12.51 -4.34 -19.38
C GLU A 6 -12.93 -4.48 -17.91
N ALA A 7 -13.91 -5.35 -17.63
CA ALA A 7 -14.33 -5.70 -16.27
C ALA A 7 -13.24 -6.45 -15.49
N THR A 8 -12.43 -7.28 -16.15
CA THR A 8 -11.29 -7.99 -15.55
C THR A 8 -10.10 -7.06 -15.29
N ARG A 9 -9.97 -5.96 -16.05
CA ARG A 9 -8.93 -4.94 -15.82
C ARG A 9 -9.19 -4.07 -14.59
N ASN A 10 -10.45 -3.95 -14.14
CA ASN A 10 -10.90 -2.85 -13.27
C ASN A 10 -11.58 -3.27 -11.96
N ILE A 11 -11.23 -4.42 -11.35
CA ILE A 11 -11.84 -4.84 -10.06
C ILE A 11 -11.62 -3.83 -8.93
N LEU A 12 -10.55 -3.03 -8.99
CA LEU A 12 -10.17 -2.06 -7.96
C LEU A 12 -10.11 -0.59 -8.48
N GLY A 13 -10.73 -0.31 -9.63
CA GLY A 13 -10.74 1.05 -10.22
C GLY A 13 -9.39 1.54 -10.78
N LEU A 14 -8.37 0.67 -10.81
CA LEU A 14 -7.06 0.96 -11.40
C LEU A 14 -7.16 1.02 -12.94
N GLN A 15 -6.64 2.08 -13.54
CA GLN A 15 -6.73 2.29 -14.99
C GLN A 15 -5.74 1.45 -15.81
N LEU A 16 -4.65 0.99 -15.17
CA LEU A 16 -3.59 0.21 -15.82
C LEU A 16 -3.15 -0.95 -14.91
N PRO A 17 -2.96 -2.16 -15.44
CA PRO A 17 -2.37 -3.26 -14.68
C PRO A 17 -0.90 -3.01 -14.36
N THR A 18 -0.35 -3.68 -13.35
CA THR A 18 1.10 -3.69 -13.14
C THR A 18 1.77 -4.37 -14.33
N ASP A 19 2.88 -3.79 -14.81
CA ASP A 19 3.71 -4.40 -15.85
C ASP A 19 4.20 -5.78 -15.40
N PRO A 20 3.97 -6.86 -16.15
CA PRO A 20 4.39 -8.21 -15.76
C PRO A 20 5.87 -8.32 -15.40
N ARG A 21 6.74 -7.54 -16.06
CA ARG A 21 8.19 -7.50 -15.79
C ARG A 21 8.53 -7.04 -14.37
N TRP A 22 7.60 -6.35 -13.70
CA TRP A 22 7.78 -5.93 -12.32
C TRP A 22 7.94 -7.12 -11.37
N VAL A 23 7.26 -8.25 -11.64
CA VAL A 23 7.38 -9.47 -10.81
C VAL A 23 8.77 -10.08 -10.95
N ASP A 24 9.30 -10.16 -12.19
CA ASP A 24 10.66 -10.68 -12.44
C ASP A 24 11.72 -9.85 -11.69
N LEU A 25 11.58 -8.51 -11.73
CA LEU A 25 12.47 -7.60 -11.01
C LEU A 25 12.34 -7.72 -9.49
N ALA A 26 11.11 -7.90 -8.99
CA ALA A 26 10.85 -8.10 -7.56
C ALA A 26 11.49 -9.40 -7.06
N ALA A 27 11.41 -10.48 -7.84
CA ALA A 27 12.02 -11.78 -7.51
C ALA A 27 13.55 -11.70 -7.39
N MET A 28 14.21 -10.90 -8.23
CA MET A 28 15.67 -10.73 -8.19
C MET A 28 16.17 -10.00 -6.93
N ARG A 29 15.32 -9.23 -6.26
CA ARG A 29 15.69 -8.37 -5.11
C ARG A 29 14.65 -8.42 -4.00
N LEU A 30 14.39 -9.63 -3.51
CA LEU A 30 13.36 -9.85 -2.51
C LEU A 30 13.60 -9.07 -1.20
N GLU A 31 14.86 -8.88 -0.78
CA GLU A 31 15.18 -8.04 0.39
C GLU A 31 14.68 -6.60 0.22
N ASP A 32 14.98 -5.97 -0.92
CA ASP A 32 14.52 -4.60 -1.22
C ASP A 32 12.98 -4.50 -1.20
N ILE A 33 12.29 -5.53 -1.70
CA ILE A 33 10.82 -5.59 -1.74
C ILE A 33 10.24 -5.76 -0.33
N LEU A 34 10.79 -6.67 0.48
CA LEU A 34 10.35 -6.89 1.86
C LEU A 34 10.60 -5.65 2.72
N THR A 35 11.75 -5.01 2.56
CA THR A 35 12.07 -3.72 3.20
C THR A 35 11.05 -2.65 2.83
N ASP A 36 10.83 -2.41 1.54
CA ASP A 36 9.89 -1.40 1.07
C ASP A 36 8.47 -1.68 1.58
N HIS A 37 8.05 -2.95 1.53
CA HIS A 37 6.75 -3.38 1.97
C HIS A 37 6.54 -3.21 3.48
N ALA A 38 7.52 -3.59 4.32
CA ALA A 38 7.47 -3.31 5.76
C ALA A 38 7.24 -1.82 6.03
N TYR A 39 7.95 -0.94 5.33
CA TYR A 39 7.74 0.50 5.49
C TYR A 39 6.38 0.97 4.95
N CYS A 40 5.81 0.31 3.93
CA CYS A 40 4.43 0.57 3.50
C CYS A 40 3.44 0.29 4.63
N GLU A 41 3.53 -0.85 5.32
CA GLU A 41 2.60 -1.21 6.41
C GLU A 41 2.72 -0.24 7.59
N GLN A 42 3.96 0.13 7.95
CA GLN A 42 4.19 1.16 8.97
C GLN A 42 3.59 2.52 8.57
N LYS A 43 3.74 2.93 7.30
CA LYS A 43 3.17 4.18 6.78
C LYS A 43 1.64 4.13 6.76
N ALA A 44 1.03 2.99 6.42
CA ALA A 44 -0.41 2.80 6.42
C ALA A 44 -0.98 2.98 7.84
N ALA A 45 -0.39 2.32 8.83
CA ALA A 45 -0.72 2.50 10.25
C ALA A 45 -0.57 3.96 10.70
N THR A 46 0.57 4.59 10.39
CA THR A 46 0.86 5.99 10.77
C THR A 46 -0.12 6.98 10.11
N THR A 47 -0.51 6.72 8.87
CA THR A 47 -1.49 7.53 8.13
C THR A 47 -2.86 7.42 8.78
N CYS A 48 -3.29 6.21 9.15
CA CYS A 48 -4.54 6.00 9.87
C CYS A 48 -4.57 6.75 11.21
N ILE A 49 -3.49 6.67 12.00
CA ILE A 49 -3.34 7.43 13.25
C ILE A 49 -3.47 8.94 13.00
N SER A 50 -2.80 9.45 11.96
CA SER A 50 -2.83 10.87 11.60
C SER A 50 -4.24 11.33 11.18
N LEU A 51 -4.99 10.48 10.47
CA LEU A 51 -6.39 10.77 10.12
C LEU A 51 -7.30 10.79 11.35
N ILE A 52 -7.16 9.82 12.25
CA ILE A 52 -7.92 9.78 13.51
C ILE A 52 -7.70 11.06 14.31
N GLN A 53 -6.45 11.52 14.44
CA GLN A 53 -6.13 12.74 15.18
C GLN A 53 -6.71 13.99 14.51
N ARG A 54 -6.60 14.10 13.18
CA ARG A 54 -7.03 15.28 12.41
C ARG A 54 -8.55 15.38 12.26
N TYR A 55 -9.23 14.25 12.15
CA TYR A 55 -10.67 14.15 11.90
C TYR A 55 -11.38 13.48 13.09
N SER A 56 -10.93 13.77 14.31
CA SER A 56 -11.42 13.16 15.55
C SER A 56 -12.91 13.37 15.81
N ASN A 57 -13.51 14.42 15.23
CA ASN A 57 -14.95 14.68 15.26
C ASN A 57 -15.75 13.76 14.33
N LYS A 58 -15.11 13.01 13.42
CA LYS A 58 -15.75 12.03 12.55
C LYS A 58 -15.74 10.65 13.21
N THR A 59 -16.66 10.43 14.13
CA THR A 59 -16.75 9.20 14.94
C THR A 59 -16.69 7.90 14.13
N GLU A 60 -17.42 7.83 13.00
CA GLU A 60 -17.41 6.66 12.11
C GLU A 60 -16.01 6.36 11.56
N LEU A 61 -15.29 7.38 11.10
CA LEU A 61 -13.92 7.24 10.62
C LEU A 61 -13.00 6.71 11.74
N VAL A 62 -13.14 7.25 12.96
CA VAL A 62 -12.31 6.84 14.09
C VAL A 62 -12.51 5.36 14.40
N TYR A 63 -13.76 4.90 14.48
CA TYR A 63 -14.07 3.49 14.73
C TYR A 63 -13.66 2.57 13.58
N ALA A 64 -13.73 3.05 12.33
CA ALA A 64 -13.31 2.27 11.16
C ALA A 64 -11.78 2.13 11.06
N LEU A 65 -11.02 3.19 11.34
CA LEU A 65 -9.56 3.19 11.19
C LEU A 65 -8.81 2.58 12.38
N ALA A 66 -9.37 2.61 13.60
CA ALA A 66 -8.72 2.05 14.78
C ALA A 66 -8.31 0.55 14.63
N PRO A 67 -9.18 -0.36 14.15
CA PRO A 67 -8.78 -1.75 13.90
C PRO A 67 -7.74 -1.86 12.78
N ILE A 68 -7.83 -1.04 11.73
CA ILE A 68 -6.88 -1.03 10.61
C ILE A 68 -5.47 -0.71 11.10
N VAL A 69 -5.30 0.25 12.03
CA VAL A 69 -3.98 0.52 12.64
C VAL A 69 -3.37 -0.74 13.26
N THR A 70 -4.19 -1.56 13.91
CA THR A 70 -3.73 -2.80 14.55
C THR A 70 -3.40 -3.86 13.51
N GLU A 71 -4.21 -3.99 12.46
CA GLU A 71 -4.01 -4.90 11.34
C GLU A 71 -2.70 -4.59 10.59
N GLU A 72 -2.47 -3.34 10.19
CA GLU A 72 -1.26 -2.95 9.47
C GLU A 72 0.01 -3.08 10.32
N TRP A 73 -0.09 -2.84 11.63
CA TRP A 73 1.04 -3.12 12.52
C TRP A 73 1.29 -4.63 12.66
N GLY A 74 0.24 -5.44 12.56
CA GLY A 74 0.33 -6.89 12.42
C GLY A 74 1.08 -7.28 11.16
N HIS A 75 0.70 -6.74 9.99
CA HIS A 75 1.39 -6.97 8.72
C HIS A 75 2.86 -6.59 8.79
N PHE A 76 3.18 -5.39 9.30
CA PHE A 76 4.58 -4.98 9.51
C PHE A 76 5.39 -6.02 10.27
N ARG A 77 4.84 -6.54 11.38
CA ARG A 77 5.50 -7.56 12.19
C ARG A 77 5.69 -8.89 11.45
N LEU A 78 4.75 -9.29 10.60
CA LEU A 78 4.88 -10.48 9.76
C LEU A 78 6.03 -10.32 8.77
N VAL A 79 6.18 -9.15 8.15
CA VAL A 79 7.29 -8.88 7.23
C VAL A 79 8.65 -8.93 7.96
N LEU A 80 8.73 -8.40 9.19
CA LEU A 80 9.95 -8.53 10.01
C LEU A 80 10.29 -9.98 10.34
N GLN A 81 9.28 -10.82 10.57
CA GLN A 81 9.49 -12.25 10.81
C GLN A 81 10.02 -12.94 9.55
N GLU A 82 9.47 -12.63 8.38
CA GLU A 82 9.95 -13.17 7.10
C GLU A 82 11.38 -12.72 6.76
N LEU A 83 11.71 -11.45 6.97
CA LEU A 83 13.09 -10.95 6.86
C LEU A 83 14.04 -11.75 7.76
N LYS A 84 13.68 -11.91 9.04
CA LYS A 84 14.49 -12.67 10.00
C LYS A 84 14.67 -14.14 9.60
N LYS A 85 13.60 -14.79 9.17
CA LYS A 85 13.59 -16.20 8.73
C LYS A 85 14.50 -16.43 7.53
N ARG A 86 14.62 -15.43 6.65
CA ARG A 86 15.48 -15.43 5.46
C ARG A 86 16.90 -14.91 5.74
N ASN A 87 17.24 -14.61 7.01
CA ASN A 87 18.50 -14.01 7.43
C ASN A 87 18.81 -12.67 6.72
N LEU A 88 17.77 -11.89 6.46
CA LEU A 88 17.82 -10.54 5.86
C LEU A 88 17.60 -9.47 6.93
N THR A 89 17.86 -8.21 6.57
CA THR A 89 17.68 -7.08 7.50
C THR A 89 16.70 -6.05 6.93
N LEU A 90 15.96 -5.35 7.80
CA LEU A 90 14.98 -4.34 7.34
C LEU A 90 15.62 -3.22 6.52
N GLY A 91 16.90 -2.91 6.70
CA GLY A 91 17.56 -1.82 5.99
C GLY A 91 16.92 -0.44 6.24
N PRO A 92 17.41 0.62 5.58
CA PRO A 92 16.83 1.95 5.69
C PRO A 92 15.60 2.13 4.79
N GLN A 93 14.69 3.00 5.22
CA GLN A 93 13.57 3.42 4.38
C GLN A 93 14.05 4.23 3.17
N ARG A 94 13.61 3.83 1.97
CA ARG A 94 13.82 4.60 0.74
C ARG A 94 12.74 5.66 0.52
N LYS A 95 13.05 6.66 -0.31
CA LYS A 95 12.06 7.65 -0.74
C LYS A 95 11.00 7.00 -1.62
N ASP A 96 9.73 7.17 -1.24
CA ASP A 96 8.59 6.65 -1.99
C ASP A 96 8.17 7.63 -3.08
N ALA A 97 8.68 7.44 -4.30
CA ALA A 97 8.36 8.32 -5.43
C ALA A 97 6.87 8.25 -5.84
N TYR A 98 6.23 7.10 -5.66
CA TYR A 98 4.84 6.88 -6.05
C TYR A 98 3.90 7.66 -5.14
N VAL A 99 3.98 7.44 -3.82
CA VAL A 99 3.13 8.14 -2.85
C VAL A 99 3.40 9.64 -2.89
N ASN A 100 4.66 10.06 -2.96
CA ASN A 100 4.98 11.49 -3.08
C ASN A 100 4.39 12.12 -4.35
N GLY A 101 4.35 11.39 -5.47
CA GLY A 101 3.66 11.82 -6.68
C GLY A 101 2.15 11.96 -6.48
N LEU A 102 1.51 10.98 -5.85
CA LEU A 102 0.07 11.03 -5.55
C LEU A 102 -0.30 12.21 -4.65
N LEU A 103 0.52 12.49 -3.63
CA LEU A 103 0.30 13.62 -2.73
C LEU A 103 0.30 14.97 -3.44
N THR A 104 0.88 15.08 -4.64
CA THR A 104 0.85 16.34 -5.42
C THR A 104 -0.54 16.67 -5.99
N PHE A 105 -1.42 15.68 -6.13
CA PHE A 105 -2.79 15.88 -6.62
C PHE A 105 -3.76 16.29 -5.49
N GLN A 106 -3.35 16.14 -4.23
CA GLN A 106 -4.18 16.56 -3.11
C GLN A 106 -4.25 18.08 -3.01
N GLN A 107 -5.42 18.59 -2.64
CA GLN A 107 -5.62 20.01 -2.38
C GLN A 107 -4.72 20.50 -1.22
N LYS A 108 -3.88 21.51 -1.49
CA LYS A 108 -3.05 22.18 -0.46
C LYS A 108 -3.80 23.27 0.33
N GLY A 109 -5.04 23.58 -0.07
CA GLY A 109 -5.94 24.57 0.52
C GLY A 109 -7.39 24.09 0.44
N GLY A 110 -8.35 24.99 0.19
CA GLY A 110 -9.75 24.61 -0.03
C GLY A 110 -10.52 24.23 1.25
N SER A 111 -11.61 23.48 1.09
CA SER A 111 -12.46 23.08 2.22
C SER A 111 -11.84 21.95 3.03
N TYR A 112 -12.23 21.86 4.30
CA TYR A 112 -11.83 20.77 5.20
C TYR A 112 -12.28 19.41 4.65
N GLU A 113 -13.48 19.35 4.10
CA GLU A 113 -14.13 18.19 3.51
C GLU A 113 -13.44 17.76 2.20
N GLY A 114 -13.01 18.72 1.37
CA GLY A 114 -12.30 18.43 0.13
C GLY A 114 -10.95 17.75 0.38
N ARG A 115 -10.17 18.28 1.34
CA ARG A 115 -8.92 17.64 1.75
C ARG A 115 -9.12 16.26 2.37
N PHE A 116 -10.17 16.11 3.17
CA PHE A 116 -10.54 14.81 3.75
C PHE A 116 -10.82 13.78 2.66
N LEU A 117 -11.63 14.15 1.66
CA LEU A 117 -11.95 13.28 0.53
C LEU A 117 -10.70 12.90 -0.26
N ASP A 118 -9.84 13.86 -0.61
CA ASP A 118 -8.61 13.59 -1.36
C ASP A 118 -7.68 12.60 -0.62
N GLN A 119 -7.61 12.71 0.71
CA GLN A 119 -6.82 11.79 1.54
C GLN A 119 -7.39 10.38 1.51
N LEU A 120 -8.71 10.21 1.67
CA LEU A 120 -9.34 8.89 1.59
C LEU A 120 -9.19 8.25 0.21
N LEU A 121 -9.38 9.03 -0.87
CA LEU A 121 -9.21 8.54 -2.23
C LEU A 121 -7.76 8.14 -2.53
N THR A 122 -6.79 8.91 -2.02
CA THR A 122 -5.37 8.58 -2.16
C THR A 122 -5.05 7.26 -1.45
N MET A 123 -5.55 7.06 -0.23
CA MET A 123 -5.38 5.79 0.49
C MET A 123 -6.01 4.63 -0.26
N ALA A 124 -7.26 4.78 -0.72
CA ALA A 124 -7.94 3.75 -1.50
C ALA A 124 -7.16 3.37 -2.76
N LEU A 125 -6.56 4.33 -3.46
CA LEU A 125 -5.75 4.07 -4.65
C LEU A 125 -4.43 3.34 -4.32
N ILE A 126 -3.80 3.66 -3.19
CA ILE A 126 -2.59 2.97 -2.73
C ILE A 126 -2.93 1.51 -2.41
N GLU A 127 -3.98 1.27 -1.63
CA GLU A 127 -4.41 -0.08 -1.26
C GLU A 127 -4.84 -0.92 -2.46
N ALA A 128 -5.57 -0.31 -3.41
CA ALA A 128 -5.92 -0.96 -4.66
C ALA A 128 -4.68 -1.44 -5.42
N ARG A 129 -3.64 -0.60 -5.51
CA ARG A 129 -2.39 -0.97 -6.17
C ARG A 129 -1.60 -2.02 -5.40
N SER A 130 -1.55 -1.92 -4.08
CA SER A 130 -0.90 -2.92 -3.21
C SER A 130 -1.55 -4.30 -3.40
N CYS A 131 -2.88 -4.37 -3.35
CA CYS A 131 -3.64 -5.59 -3.57
C CYS A 131 -3.38 -6.21 -4.95
N GLU A 132 -3.41 -5.40 -6.01
CA GLU A 132 -3.13 -5.89 -7.37
C GLU A 132 -1.69 -6.42 -7.50
N ARG A 133 -0.71 -5.73 -6.93
CA ARG A 133 0.70 -6.20 -6.95
C ARG A 133 0.90 -7.45 -6.12
N PHE A 134 0.25 -7.58 -4.97
CA PHE A 134 0.31 -8.80 -4.17
C PHE A 134 -0.21 -10.01 -4.90
N LYS A 135 -1.34 -9.85 -5.60
CA LYS A 135 -1.87 -10.89 -6.46
C LYS A 135 -0.85 -11.29 -7.53
N ARG A 136 -0.23 -10.32 -8.21
CA ARG A 136 0.82 -10.60 -9.21
C ARG A 136 2.04 -11.31 -8.63
N LEU A 137 2.50 -10.94 -7.44
CA LEU A 137 3.59 -11.65 -6.75
C LEU A 137 3.18 -13.10 -6.46
N SER A 138 1.98 -13.32 -5.90
CA SER A 138 1.51 -14.66 -5.57
C SER A 138 1.38 -15.58 -6.80
N GLU A 139 1.05 -15.02 -7.97
CA GLU A 139 0.92 -15.76 -9.22
C GLU A 139 2.26 -16.01 -9.93
N GLY A 140 3.26 -15.14 -9.73
CA GLY A 140 4.51 -15.14 -10.50
C GLY A 140 5.77 -15.49 -9.71
N LEU A 141 5.74 -15.54 -8.38
CA LEU A 141 6.85 -16.03 -7.57
C LEU A 141 6.88 -17.56 -7.56
N SER A 142 8.05 -18.13 -7.81
CA SER A 142 8.29 -19.57 -7.67
C SER A 142 8.56 -20.00 -6.22
N ASP A 143 8.81 -19.04 -5.33
CA ASP A 143 9.00 -19.29 -3.91
C ASP A 143 7.64 -19.56 -3.24
N PRO A 144 7.40 -20.75 -2.68
CA PRO A 144 6.14 -21.08 -2.04
C PRO A 144 5.93 -20.41 -0.67
N GLN A 145 6.96 -19.76 -0.12
CA GLN A 145 6.91 -19.01 1.13
C GLN A 145 6.83 -17.51 0.86
#